data_AF-A0A919EYS2-F1
#
_entry.id   AF-A0A919EYS2-F1
#
_cell.length_a   1.000
_cell.length_b   1.000
_cell.length_c   1.000
_cell.angle_alpha   90.00
_cell.angle_beta   90.00
_cell.angle_gamma   90.00
#
_symmetry.space_group_name_H-M   'P 1'
#
loop_
_entity.id
_entity.type
_entity.pdbx_description
1 polymer ?
#
loop_
_entity_poly.entity_id
_entity_poly.type
_entity_poly.pdbx_seq_one_letter_code
_entity_poly.pdbx_strand_id
1 'polypeptide(L)'
;MESRNEETPEDGRDRDGGAPPDGELRFATVKGGGYRIDAVKEHMDAVIARVGDPHRGWQAVPPYFPTSRRWGQGWVAEEVDAHVERRRAEPADFSAALRLLLAREGVTVLPGQGPLIGQLRTGGVKKGDAVAFTQTHLELESSAGRMSIPYSEVGNVVLDTSERQVDSGAATDLTVSVDSSLLHITQVTHGQRTLEFREYAPAPVGKTLRSFQLAIAGLRTRHPEWFRMEP
;
A
#
# COMPACT_ATOMS: atom_id res chain seq x y z
N MET A 1 -70.44 -27.45 -28.39
CA MET A 1 -69.83 -28.45 -29.27
C MET A 1 -68.96 -27.69 -30.26
N GLU A 2 -67.80 -28.27 -30.60
CA GLU A 2 -66.64 -27.67 -31.31
C GLU A 2 -65.81 -26.75 -30.39
N SER A 3 -64.51 -26.93 -30.13
CA SER A 3 -63.45 -27.67 -30.84
C SER A 3 -62.39 -28.24 -29.88
N ARG A 4 -61.76 -29.34 -30.31
CA ARG A 4 -60.56 -29.96 -29.75
C ARG A 4 -59.34 -29.01 -29.84
N ASN A 5 -58.42 -29.14 -28.89
CA ASN A 5 -57.10 -29.71 -29.17
C ASN A 5 -56.35 -30.05 -27.88
N GLU A 6 -56.01 -31.34 -27.76
CA GLU A 6 -54.88 -31.84 -26.98
C GLU A 6 -53.58 -31.29 -27.57
N GLU A 7 -52.66 -30.83 -26.71
CA GLU A 7 -51.24 -31.17 -26.82
C GLU A 7 -50.50 -30.74 -25.53
N THR A 8 -49.69 -31.64 -25.03
CA THR A 8 -48.70 -31.47 -23.95
C THR A 8 -47.61 -32.49 -24.28
N PRO A 9 -46.35 -32.34 -23.87
CA PRO A 9 -45.47 -31.18 -23.69
C PRO A 9 -44.16 -31.34 -24.50
N GLU A 10 -43.32 -30.29 -24.66
CA GLU A 10 -41.87 -30.53 -24.81
C GLU A 10 -41.02 -29.56 -23.98
N ASP A 11 -40.18 -30.20 -23.16
CA ASP A 11 -39.08 -29.70 -22.35
C ASP A 11 -37.99 -29.15 -23.29
N GLY A 12 -37.87 -27.82 -23.36
CA GLY A 12 -36.82 -27.12 -24.08
C GLY A 12 -35.95 -26.34 -23.11
N ARG A 13 -35.27 -27.04 -22.20
CA ARG A 13 -34.14 -26.49 -21.43
C ARG A 13 -32.96 -26.22 -22.36
N ASP A 14 -33.06 -25.15 -23.16
CA ASP A 14 -31.89 -24.53 -23.77
C ASP A 14 -31.23 -23.64 -22.71
N ARG A 15 -30.38 -24.29 -21.91
CA ARG A 15 -29.24 -23.61 -21.30
C ARG A 15 -28.38 -23.12 -22.45
N ASP A 16 -28.61 -21.88 -22.85
CA ASP A 16 -27.73 -21.12 -23.72
C ASP A 16 -26.42 -20.89 -22.95
N GLY A 17 -25.56 -21.91 -22.99
CA GLY A 17 -24.15 -21.87 -22.63
C GLY A 17 -23.37 -21.12 -23.71
N GLY A 18 -23.85 -19.93 -24.08
CA GLY A 18 -23.14 -19.02 -24.96
C GLY A 18 -21.79 -18.71 -24.35
N ALA A 19 -20.74 -19.26 -24.94
CA ALA A 19 -19.38 -18.79 -24.69
C ALA A 19 -19.39 -17.26 -24.89
N PRO A 20 -18.93 -16.48 -23.90
CA PRO A 20 -18.96 -15.04 -24.02
C PRO A 20 -18.06 -14.58 -25.17
N PRO A 21 -18.40 -13.45 -25.81
CA PRO A 21 -17.60 -12.92 -26.91
C PRO A 21 -16.16 -12.72 -26.45
N ASP A 22 -15.22 -13.28 -27.22
CA ASP A 22 -13.79 -13.12 -27.03
C ASP A 22 -13.46 -11.63 -26.95
N GLY A 23 -13.09 -11.16 -25.76
CA GLY A 23 -12.72 -9.76 -25.49
C GLY A 23 -13.37 -9.13 -24.26
N GLU A 24 -14.42 -9.74 -23.69
CA GLU A 24 -15.02 -9.20 -22.46
C GLU A 24 -14.15 -9.53 -21.24
N LEU A 25 -13.62 -8.51 -20.56
CA LEU A 25 -12.89 -8.67 -19.30
C LEU A 25 -13.76 -9.43 -18.29
N ARG A 26 -13.30 -10.61 -17.88
CA ARG A 26 -14.00 -11.48 -16.92
C ARG A 26 -13.02 -12.09 -15.93
N PHE A 27 -13.43 -12.08 -14.66
CA PHE A 27 -12.74 -12.76 -13.56
C PHE A 27 -13.61 -13.89 -13.04
N ALA A 28 -12.98 -14.94 -12.51
CA ALA A 28 -13.66 -16.18 -12.18
C ALA A 28 -14.47 -16.05 -10.87
N THR A 29 -13.94 -15.31 -9.91
CA THR A 29 -14.51 -15.29 -8.56
C THR A 29 -15.25 -13.99 -8.26
N VAL A 30 -16.51 -14.12 -7.86
CA VAL A 30 -17.36 -13.01 -7.40
C VAL A 30 -17.63 -13.18 -5.90
N LYS A 31 -17.43 -12.11 -5.12
CA LYS A 31 -17.64 -12.09 -3.67
C LYS A 31 -18.17 -10.73 -3.20
N GLY A 32 -18.99 -10.78 -2.15
CA GLY A 32 -19.37 -9.58 -1.39
C GLY A 32 -18.16 -8.82 -0.85
N GLY A 33 -18.09 -7.51 -1.14
CA GLY A 33 -16.95 -6.68 -0.74
C GLY A 33 -15.76 -6.71 -1.71
N GLY A 34 -15.82 -7.47 -2.81
CA GLY A 34 -14.84 -7.40 -3.91
C GLY A 34 -14.94 -6.10 -4.71
N TYR A 35 -14.05 -5.86 -5.66
CA TYR A 35 -14.12 -4.70 -6.54
C TYR A 35 -15.38 -4.69 -7.39
N ARG A 36 -15.98 -3.50 -7.50
CA ARG A 36 -17.19 -3.27 -8.30
C ARG A 36 -16.97 -3.66 -9.77
N ILE A 37 -17.75 -4.61 -10.27
CA ILE A 37 -17.58 -5.17 -11.63
C ILE A 37 -17.70 -4.10 -12.71
N ASP A 38 -18.66 -3.19 -12.58
CA ASP A 38 -18.86 -2.06 -13.49
C ASP A 38 -17.64 -1.12 -13.52
N ALA A 39 -17.13 -0.74 -12.35
CA ALA A 39 -15.95 0.11 -12.24
C ALA A 39 -14.68 -0.56 -12.81
N VAL A 40 -14.53 -1.88 -12.61
CA VAL A 40 -13.41 -2.63 -13.18
C VAL A 40 -13.51 -2.65 -14.71
N LYS A 41 -14.67 -2.97 -15.28
CA LYS A 41 -14.86 -2.96 -16.75
C LYS A 41 -14.63 -1.58 -17.36
N GLU A 42 -15.09 -0.52 -16.69
CA GLU A 42 -14.99 0.86 -17.20
C GLU A 42 -13.56 1.41 -17.14
N HIS A 43 -12.79 1.08 -16.11
CA HIS A 43 -11.51 1.75 -15.84
C HIS A 43 -10.27 0.86 -15.94
N MET A 44 -10.42 -0.44 -16.23
CA MET A 44 -9.28 -1.37 -16.30
C MET A 44 -8.17 -0.88 -17.24
N ASP A 45 -8.51 -0.49 -18.47
CA ASP A 45 -7.51 -0.07 -19.46
C ASP A 45 -6.74 1.17 -19.00
N ALA A 46 -7.41 2.12 -18.32
CA ALA A 46 -6.76 3.29 -17.76
C ALA A 46 -5.80 2.92 -16.61
N VAL A 47 -6.18 1.96 -15.76
CA VAL A 47 -5.31 1.45 -14.70
C VAL A 47 -4.11 0.71 -15.30
N ILE A 48 -4.34 -0.15 -16.31
CA ILE A 48 -3.28 -0.85 -17.06
C ILE A 48 -2.30 0.13 -17.68
N ALA A 49 -2.80 1.16 -18.38
CA ALA A 49 -1.96 2.18 -19.00
C ALA A 49 -1.09 2.91 -17.97
N ARG A 50 -1.63 3.19 -16.77
CA ARG A 50 -0.85 3.81 -15.68
C ARG A 50 0.21 2.87 -15.14
N VAL A 51 -0.12 1.63 -14.78
CA VAL A 51 0.89 0.69 -14.24
C VAL A 51 1.91 0.27 -15.29
N GLY A 52 1.56 0.34 -16.57
CA GLY A 52 2.45 0.11 -17.70
C GLY A 52 3.41 1.27 -17.99
N ASP A 53 3.27 2.43 -17.34
CA ASP A 53 4.21 3.55 -17.46
C ASP A 53 5.40 3.35 -16.47
N PRO A 54 6.64 3.14 -16.95
CA PRO A 54 7.81 2.93 -16.10
C PRO A 54 8.16 4.10 -15.16
N HIS A 55 7.73 5.32 -15.47
CA HIS A 55 8.03 6.53 -14.69
C HIS A 55 6.88 6.91 -13.75
N ARG A 56 5.65 6.53 -14.10
CA ARG A 56 4.43 6.95 -13.39
C ARG A 56 3.60 5.81 -12.79
N GLY A 57 4.04 4.56 -12.95
CA GLY A 57 3.33 3.39 -12.43
C GLY A 57 3.05 3.41 -10.93
N TRP A 58 3.81 4.19 -10.15
CA TRP A 58 3.57 4.42 -8.72
C TRP A 58 2.25 5.14 -8.41
N GLN A 59 1.68 5.88 -9.37
CA GLN A 59 0.40 6.58 -9.21
C GLN A 59 -0.81 5.63 -9.19
N ALA A 60 -0.59 4.35 -9.52
CA ALA A 60 -1.58 3.30 -9.48
C ALA A 60 -1.05 2.15 -8.63
N VAL A 61 -1.50 2.07 -7.38
CA VAL A 61 -1.29 0.97 -6.44
C VAL A 61 -2.65 0.52 -5.88
N PRO A 62 -2.78 -0.71 -5.34
CA PRO A 62 -4.02 -1.14 -4.73
C PRO A 62 -4.43 -0.23 -3.55
N PRO A 63 -5.75 -0.04 -3.32
CA PRO A 63 -6.84 -0.58 -4.11
C PRO A 63 -7.05 0.17 -5.43
N TYR A 64 -7.13 -0.55 -6.55
CA TYR A 64 -7.27 0.07 -7.88
C TYR A 64 -8.67 0.56 -8.19
N PHE A 65 -9.67 -0.12 -7.63
CA PHE A 65 -11.08 0.10 -7.91
C PHE A 65 -11.88 0.21 -6.61
N PRO A 66 -13.02 0.91 -6.63
CA PRO A 66 -13.91 0.95 -5.47
C PRO A 66 -14.46 -0.45 -5.16
N THR A 67 -14.50 -0.80 -3.88
CA THR A 67 -15.12 -2.05 -3.43
C THR A 67 -16.63 -1.96 -3.46
N SER A 68 -17.27 -3.06 -3.82
CA SER A 68 -18.71 -3.26 -3.68
C SER A 68 -19.08 -3.24 -2.19
N ARG A 69 -20.37 -2.98 -1.90
CA ARG A 69 -20.89 -3.14 -0.53
C ARG A 69 -20.82 -4.61 -0.13
N ARG A 70 -20.88 -4.90 1.18
CA ARG A 70 -20.84 -6.27 1.74
C ARG A 70 -21.81 -7.25 1.06
N TRP A 71 -22.97 -6.78 0.61
CA TRP A 71 -24.00 -7.58 -0.07
C TRP A 71 -24.02 -7.43 -1.60
N GLY A 72 -23.18 -6.54 -2.14
CA GLY A 72 -23.06 -6.33 -3.59
C GLY A 72 -22.12 -7.36 -4.22
N GLN A 73 -22.32 -7.64 -5.49
CA GLN A 73 -21.41 -8.52 -6.25
C GLN A 73 -20.21 -7.71 -6.72
N GLY A 74 -19.00 -8.18 -6.38
CA GLY A 74 -17.75 -7.63 -6.86
C GLY A 74 -16.78 -8.76 -7.22
N TRP A 75 -15.86 -8.50 -8.15
CA TRP A 75 -14.77 -9.44 -8.40
C TRP A 75 -13.77 -9.43 -7.25
N VAL A 76 -13.21 -10.61 -6.94
CA VAL A 76 -12.22 -10.76 -5.88
C VAL A 76 -11.01 -9.87 -6.16
N ALA A 77 -10.67 -9.01 -5.20
CA ALA A 77 -9.63 -7.98 -5.38
C ALA A 77 -8.29 -8.62 -5.75
N GLU A 78 -7.95 -9.76 -5.14
CA GLU A 78 -6.70 -10.49 -5.38
C GLU A 78 -6.55 -10.95 -6.84
N GLU A 79 -7.64 -11.40 -7.50
CA GLU A 79 -7.61 -11.80 -8.90
C GLU A 79 -7.41 -10.59 -9.84
N VAL A 80 -8.10 -9.49 -9.53
CA VAL A 80 -8.02 -8.25 -10.29
C VAL A 80 -6.64 -7.62 -10.13
N ASP A 81 -6.13 -7.55 -8.91
CA ASP A 81 -4.80 -7.02 -8.57
C ASP A 81 -3.72 -7.83 -9.31
N ALA A 82 -3.78 -9.16 -9.28
CA ALA A 82 -2.84 -10.01 -10.01
C ALA A 82 -2.91 -9.80 -11.53
N HIS A 83 -4.07 -9.47 -12.09
CA HIS A 83 -4.20 -9.12 -13.50
C HIS A 83 -3.58 -7.77 -13.85
N VAL A 84 -3.75 -6.76 -13.00
CA VAL A 84 -3.13 -5.44 -13.16
C VAL A 84 -1.61 -5.55 -13.00
N GLU A 85 -1.15 -6.20 -11.93
CA GLU A 85 0.28 -6.30 -11.59
C GLU A 85 1.09 -7.10 -12.62
N ARG A 86 0.50 -8.08 -13.32
CA ARG A 86 1.15 -8.75 -14.47
C ARG A 86 1.50 -7.82 -15.63
N ARG A 87 0.85 -6.66 -15.72
CA ARG A 87 1.07 -5.65 -16.77
C ARG A 87 1.90 -4.46 -16.28
N ARG A 88 2.31 -4.48 -15.01
CA ARG A 88 3.14 -3.42 -14.47
C ARG A 88 4.50 -3.45 -15.17
N ALA A 89 4.90 -2.30 -15.71
CA ALA A 89 6.24 -2.15 -16.23
C ALA A 89 7.24 -2.07 -15.09
N GLU A 90 8.45 -2.58 -15.35
CA GLU A 90 9.57 -2.36 -14.44
C GLU A 90 9.86 -0.86 -14.33
N PRO A 91 10.12 -0.32 -13.13
CA PRO A 91 10.45 1.10 -12.99
C PRO A 91 11.69 1.48 -13.81
N ALA A 92 11.64 2.62 -14.49
CA ALA A 92 12.73 3.06 -15.36
C ALA A 92 14.03 3.41 -14.61
N ASP A 93 13.90 3.87 -13.36
CA ASP A 93 15.01 4.37 -12.56
C ASP A 93 14.74 4.18 -11.05
N PHE A 94 15.78 4.43 -10.26
CA PHE A 94 15.71 4.34 -8.79
C PHE A 94 14.59 5.20 -8.19
N SER A 95 14.39 6.42 -8.70
CA SER A 95 13.40 7.34 -8.15
C SER A 95 11.97 6.85 -8.43
N ALA A 96 11.71 6.30 -9.63
CA ALA A 96 10.43 5.67 -9.97
C ALA A 96 10.17 4.43 -9.10
N ALA A 97 11.18 3.59 -8.89
CA ALA A 97 11.08 2.41 -8.04
C ALA A 97 10.82 2.77 -6.57
N LEU A 98 11.53 3.78 -6.06
CA LEU A 98 11.33 4.30 -4.71
C LEU A 98 9.92 4.87 -4.54
N ARG A 99 9.41 5.66 -5.50
CA ARG A 99 8.02 6.14 -5.45
C ARG A 99 7.01 5.00 -5.39
N LEU A 100 7.20 3.96 -6.20
CA LEU A 100 6.31 2.80 -6.22
C LEU A 100 6.33 2.06 -4.87
N LEU A 101 7.52 1.85 -4.31
CA LEU A 101 7.70 1.23 -2.99
C LEU A 101 6.96 2.04 -1.92
N LEU A 102 7.20 3.35 -1.86
CA LEU A 102 6.57 4.23 -0.87
C LEU A 102 5.05 4.26 -1.00
N ALA A 103 4.52 4.33 -2.23
CA ALA A 103 3.09 4.29 -2.48
C ALA A 103 2.45 2.98 -1.96
N ARG A 104 3.12 1.84 -2.13
CA ARG A 104 2.65 0.54 -1.62
C ARG A 104 2.64 0.45 -0.10
N GLU A 105 3.57 1.12 0.58
CA GLU A 105 3.61 1.19 2.04
C GLU A 105 2.63 2.24 2.61
N GLY A 106 1.86 2.94 1.77
CA GLY A 106 0.96 4.00 2.19
C GLY A 106 1.69 5.29 2.61
N VAL A 107 2.97 5.42 2.26
CA VAL A 107 3.73 6.67 2.44
C VAL A 107 3.27 7.68 1.40
N THR A 108 3.11 8.94 1.81
CA THR A 108 2.71 9.99 0.88
C THR A 108 3.87 10.29 -0.07
N VAL A 109 3.66 10.02 -1.36
CA VAL A 109 4.60 10.35 -2.43
C VAL A 109 4.32 11.77 -2.92
N LEU A 110 5.36 12.59 -3.00
CA LEU A 110 5.24 13.98 -3.45
C LEU A 110 5.35 14.07 -4.98
N PRO A 111 4.41 14.75 -5.65
CA PRO A 111 4.52 14.99 -7.08
C PRO A 111 5.59 16.06 -7.34
N GLY A 112 6.67 15.70 -8.03
CA GLY A 112 7.70 16.65 -8.43
C GLY A 112 9.07 16.03 -8.69
N GLN A 113 9.97 16.85 -9.25
CA GLN A 113 11.39 16.54 -9.48
C GLN A 113 12.29 17.05 -8.33
N GLY A 114 11.68 17.50 -7.22
CA GLY A 114 12.42 17.97 -6.05
C GLY A 114 13.22 16.85 -5.37
N PRO A 115 14.14 17.21 -4.48
CA PRO A 115 14.98 16.24 -3.78
C PRO A 115 14.15 15.31 -2.88
N LEU A 116 12.99 15.75 -2.40
CA LEU A 116 12.08 14.98 -1.56
C LEU A 116 11.10 14.17 -2.43
N ILE A 117 11.12 12.85 -2.26
CA ILE A 117 10.29 11.89 -2.99
C ILE A 117 9.04 11.53 -2.19
N GLY A 118 9.15 11.34 -0.88
CA GLY A 118 8.02 11.00 -0.04
C GLY A 118 8.22 11.33 1.42
N GLN A 119 7.12 11.33 2.17
CA GLN A 119 7.12 11.63 3.58
C GLN A 119 6.07 10.76 4.29
N LEU A 120 6.46 10.17 5.42
CA LEU A 120 5.52 9.59 6.36
C LEU A 120 5.19 10.64 7.41
N ARG A 121 3.94 11.07 7.46
CA ARG A 121 3.43 11.96 8.51
C ARG A 121 2.87 11.12 9.64
N THR A 122 3.52 11.17 10.79
CA THR A 122 3.04 10.50 12.00
C THR A 122 1.96 11.38 12.65
N GLY A 123 0.69 11.07 12.38
CA GLY A 123 -0.43 11.76 13.02
C GLY A 123 -0.46 11.46 14.51
N GLY A 124 0.10 12.35 15.33
CA GLY A 124 0.09 12.22 16.79
C GLY A 124 1.43 12.47 17.49
N VAL A 125 2.52 12.71 16.75
CA VAL A 125 3.82 12.95 17.37
C VAL A 125 4.07 14.45 17.56
N LYS A 126 4.85 14.79 18.60
CA LYS A 126 5.32 16.16 18.85
C LYS A 126 5.91 16.73 17.55
N LYS A 127 5.65 18.01 17.30
CA LYS A 127 6.20 18.78 16.18
C LYS A 127 7.71 18.52 16.08
N GLY A 128 8.15 17.76 15.07
CA GLY A 128 9.56 17.39 14.90
C GLY A 128 9.78 15.98 14.39
N ASP A 129 8.95 14.99 14.75
CA ASP A 129 9.19 13.62 14.28
C ASP A 129 8.72 13.46 12.81
N ALA A 130 9.65 13.06 11.95
CA ALA A 130 9.41 12.89 10.52
C ALA A 130 10.29 11.80 9.92
N VAL A 131 9.71 11.01 9.03
CA VAL A 131 10.47 10.15 8.11
C VAL A 131 10.28 10.70 6.71
N ALA A 132 11.38 11.08 6.08
CA ALA A 132 11.44 11.64 4.75
C ALA A 132 12.33 10.78 3.86
N PHE A 133 11.91 10.64 2.60
CA PHE A 133 12.62 9.85 1.60
C PHE A 133 13.04 10.81 0.50
N THR A 134 14.33 11.05 0.36
CA THR A 134 14.87 11.88 -0.71
C THR A 134 15.32 11.03 -1.89
N GLN A 135 15.87 11.66 -2.93
CA GLN A 135 16.47 10.96 -4.06
C GLN A 135 17.66 10.07 -3.66
N THR A 136 18.34 10.38 -2.56
CA THR A 136 19.62 9.76 -2.20
C THR A 136 19.67 9.22 -0.78
N HIS A 137 18.81 9.72 0.12
CA HIS A 137 18.87 9.42 1.55
C HIS A 137 17.48 9.13 2.12
N LEU A 138 17.47 8.25 3.12
CA LEU A 138 16.45 8.18 4.15
C LEU A 138 16.79 9.22 5.22
N GLU A 139 15.91 10.19 5.42
CA GLU A 139 16.02 11.22 6.44
C GLU A 139 15.06 10.94 7.59
N LEU A 140 15.62 10.91 8.79
CA LEU A 140 14.93 10.64 10.04
C LEU A 140 15.10 11.85 10.94
N GLU A 141 14.00 12.39 11.43
CA GLU A 141 13.98 13.42 12.45
C GLU A 141 13.15 12.93 13.60
N SER A 142 13.68 13.07 14.82
CA SER A 142 12.89 12.92 16.03
C SER A 142 13.22 14.05 17.01
N SER A 143 12.48 14.14 18.11
CA SER A 143 12.79 15.09 19.18
C SER A 143 14.24 15.04 19.72
N ALA A 144 14.95 13.93 19.52
CA ALA A 144 16.35 13.77 19.92
C ALA A 144 17.36 14.29 18.89
N GLY A 145 16.96 14.50 17.62
CA GLY A 145 17.85 14.99 16.58
C GLY A 145 17.51 14.48 15.18
N ARG A 146 18.50 14.57 14.28
CA ARG A 146 18.37 14.20 12.87
C ARG A 146 19.41 13.18 12.47
N MET A 147 19.02 12.29 11.57
CA MET A 147 19.88 11.27 10.97
C MET A 147 19.56 11.18 9.48
N SER A 148 20.59 11.26 8.64
CA SER A 148 20.47 11.06 7.19
C SER A 148 21.29 9.83 6.83
N ILE A 149 20.65 8.87 6.17
CA ILE A 149 21.23 7.56 5.85
C ILE A 149 21.17 7.39 4.33
N PRO A 150 22.30 7.27 3.62
CA PRO A 150 22.28 7.01 2.19
C PRO A 150 21.67 5.63 1.91
N TYR A 151 20.95 5.48 0.80
CA TYR A 151 20.28 4.20 0.49
C TYR A 151 21.24 3.01 0.34
N SER A 152 22.52 3.26 0.05
CA SER A 152 23.59 2.26 0.04
C SER A 152 23.89 1.66 1.43
N GLU A 153 23.55 2.38 2.50
CA GLU A 153 23.82 2.00 3.90
C GLU A 153 22.58 1.59 4.69
N VAL A 154 21.38 1.68 4.09
CA VAL A 154 20.12 1.28 4.76
C VAL A 154 20.15 -0.17 5.27
N GLY A 155 20.92 -1.05 4.63
CA GLY A 155 21.12 -2.43 5.10
C GLY A 155 21.90 -2.56 6.43
N ASN A 156 22.59 -1.50 6.86
CA ASN A 156 23.33 -1.43 8.13
C ASN A 156 22.48 -0.85 9.27
N VAL A 157 21.25 -0.44 8.99
CA VAL A 157 20.35 0.15 9.98
C VAL A 157 19.73 -0.96 10.82
N VAL A 158 19.84 -0.84 12.13
CA VAL A 158 19.20 -1.74 13.10
C VAL A 158 17.92 -1.10 13.60
N LEU A 159 16.82 -1.85 13.53
CA LEU A 159 15.52 -1.45 14.06
C LEU A 159 15.18 -2.30 15.28
N ASP A 160 14.94 -1.65 16.42
CA ASP A 160 14.38 -2.29 17.60
C ASP A 160 13.00 -1.69 17.91
N THR A 161 12.04 -2.53 18.25
CA THR A 161 10.66 -2.11 18.51
C THR A 161 10.19 -2.69 19.82
N SER A 162 9.75 -1.82 20.72
CA SER A 162 9.20 -2.20 22.02
C SER A 162 7.85 -1.52 22.27
N GLU A 163 7.09 -2.09 23.19
CA GLU A 163 5.78 -1.56 23.59
C GLU A 163 5.81 -1.22 25.08
N ARG A 164 5.15 -0.11 25.43
CA ARG A 164 5.03 0.37 26.80
C ARG A 164 3.59 0.82 27.04
N GLN A 165 2.95 0.25 28.07
CA GLN A 165 1.67 0.75 28.54
C GLN A 165 1.89 2.08 29.28
N VAL A 166 1.09 3.08 28.95
CA VAL A 166 1.12 4.40 29.56
C VAL A 166 -0.26 4.70 30.11
N ASP A 167 -0.33 4.79 31.44
CA ASP A 167 -1.56 5.16 32.13
C ASP A 167 -1.73 6.68 32.11
N SER A 168 -2.83 7.11 31.50
CA SER A 168 -3.26 8.51 31.43
C SER A 168 -4.44 8.67 32.39
N GLY A 169 -4.19 9.28 33.55
CA GLY A 169 -5.25 9.60 34.51
C GLY A 169 -5.49 11.10 34.56
N ALA A 170 -6.72 11.54 34.34
CA ALA A 170 -7.18 12.84 34.80
C ALA A 170 -7.79 12.63 36.20
N ALA A 171 -7.13 13.19 37.23
CA ALA A 171 -7.74 13.26 38.55
C ALA A 171 -8.87 14.31 38.48
N THR A 172 -10.12 13.86 38.53
CA THR A 172 -11.24 14.73 38.85
C THR A 172 -11.67 14.43 40.28
N ASP A 173 -12.13 15.43 41.02
CA ASP A 173 -12.48 15.35 42.46
C ASP A 173 -13.53 14.27 42.79
N LEU A 174 -14.12 13.60 41.80
CA LEU A 174 -15.19 12.63 41.97
C LEU A 174 -14.89 11.23 41.39
N THR A 175 -13.92 11.06 40.49
CA THR A 175 -13.49 9.74 39.96
C THR A 175 -12.14 9.83 39.25
N VAL A 176 -11.31 8.78 39.38
CA VAL A 176 -10.12 8.57 38.53
C VAL A 176 -10.53 7.69 37.36
N SER A 177 -10.68 8.27 36.17
CA SER A 177 -10.71 7.48 34.93
C SER A 177 -9.27 7.24 34.50
N VAL A 178 -8.82 5.99 34.62
CA VAL A 178 -7.51 5.57 34.09
C VAL A 178 -7.75 5.10 32.67
N ASP A 179 -7.25 5.85 31.70
CA ASP A 179 -7.18 5.40 30.32
C ASP A 179 -5.77 4.88 30.04
N SER A 180 -5.63 3.61 29.70
CA SER A 180 -4.32 3.02 29.41
C SER A 180 -4.08 3.04 27.91
N SER A 181 -3.07 3.78 27.47
CA SER A 181 -2.68 3.86 26.06
C SER A 181 -1.43 3.04 25.81
N LEU A 182 -1.40 2.32 24.67
CA LEU A 182 -0.22 1.55 24.25
C LEU A 182 0.73 2.45 23.45
N LEU A 183 1.90 2.73 24.02
CA LEU A 183 2.97 3.46 23.37
C LEU A 183 3.93 2.48 22.69
N HIS A 184 4.16 2.65 21.40
CA HIS A 184 5.16 1.93 20.63
C HIS A 184 6.42 2.78 20.56
N ILE A 185 7.56 2.17 20.81
CA ILE A 185 8.87 2.81 20.78
C ILE A 185 9.69 2.12 19.72
N THR A 186 10.02 2.84 18.65
CA THR A 186 10.92 2.37 17.59
C THR A 186 12.27 3.06 17.74
N GLN A 187 13.32 2.27 17.98
CA GLN A 187 14.70 2.74 17.96
C GLN A 187 15.34 2.42 16.63
N VAL A 188 15.94 3.43 16.01
CA VAL A 188 16.64 3.33 14.73
C VAL A 188 18.11 3.63 14.96
N THR A 189 18.96 2.63 14.78
CA THR A 189 20.40 2.75 15.01
C THR A 189 21.17 2.69 13.68
N HIS A 190 22.05 3.65 13.46
CA HIS A 190 22.97 3.70 12.33
C HIS A 190 24.35 4.18 12.79
N GLY A 191 25.37 3.32 12.63
CA GLY A 191 26.71 3.57 13.19
C GLY A 191 26.65 3.72 14.72
N GLN A 192 27.07 4.88 15.23
CA GLN A 192 27.04 5.19 16.67
C GLN A 192 25.83 6.05 17.09
N ARG A 193 24.90 6.31 16.17
CA ARG A 193 23.74 7.17 16.43
C ARG A 193 22.48 6.32 16.53
N THR A 194 21.65 6.64 17.52
CA THR A 194 20.33 6.06 17.70
C THR A 194 19.30 7.17 17.81
N LEU A 195 18.24 7.08 17.01
CA LEU A 195 17.04 7.90 17.15
C LEU A 195 15.90 7.06 17.70
N GLU A 196 15.08 7.67 18.54
CA GLU A 196 13.90 7.04 19.10
C GLU A 196 12.65 7.76 18.61
N PHE A 197 11.69 6.97 18.14
CA PHE A 197 10.35 7.40 17.74
C PHE A 197 9.34 6.80 18.72
N ARG A 198 8.49 7.66 19.28
CA ARG A 198 7.47 7.27 20.25
C ARG A 198 6.09 7.55 19.66
N GLU A 199 5.33 6.51 19.40
CA GLU A 199 4.06 6.60 18.69
C GLU A 199 2.96 5.82 19.42
N TYR A 200 1.78 6.42 19.54
CA TYR A 200 0.59 5.64 19.88
C TYR A 200 0.11 4.88 18.62
N ALA A 201 -0.72 3.86 18.82
CA ALA A 201 -1.30 3.12 17.70
C ALA A 201 -1.93 4.09 16.67
N PRO A 202 -1.66 3.91 15.36
CA PRO A 202 -1.15 2.70 14.72
C PRO A 202 0.39 2.56 14.60
N ALA A 203 1.19 3.43 15.22
CA ALA A 203 2.66 3.36 15.22
C ALA A 203 3.33 3.13 13.84
N PRO A 204 3.08 4.02 12.86
CA PRO A 204 3.44 3.77 11.48
C PRO A 204 4.96 3.77 11.20
N VAL A 205 5.83 4.40 12.02
CA VAL A 205 7.27 4.50 11.70
C VAL A 205 7.93 3.13 11.71
N GLY A 206 7.80 2.38 12.80
CA GLY A 206 8.46 1.09 12.93
C GLY A 206 8.03 0.10 11.84
N LYS A 207 6.74 0.06 11.53
CA LYS A 207 6.19 -0.75 10.44
C LYS A 207 6.76 -0.33 9.08
N THR A 208 6.70 0.96 8.77
CA THR A 208 7.14 1.50 7.47
C THR A 208 8.63 1.26 7.26
N LEU A 209 9.47 1.55 8.27
CA LEU A 209 10.92 1.37 8.17
C LEU A 209 11.30 -0.10 7.98
N ARG A 210 10.62 -1.03 8.66
CA ARG A 210 10.85 -2.47 8.50
C ARG A 210 10.51 -2.94 7.08
N SER A 211 9.32 -2.60 6.59
CA SER A 211 8.94 -2.94 5.20
C SER A 211 9.89 -2.31 4.20
N PHE A 212 10.25 -1.04 4.41
CA PHE A 212 11.16 -0.28 3.56
C PHE A 212 12.55 -0.93 3.47
N GLN A 213 13.14 -1.35 4.59
CA GLN A 213 14.43 -2.04 4.61
C GLN A 213 14.41 -3.30 3.75
N LEU A 214 13.37 -4.14 3.90
CA LEU A 214 13.21 -5.36 3.12
C LEU A 214 13.06 -5.06 1.63
N ALA A 215 12.23 -4.07 1.28
CA ALA A 215 11.98 -3.71 -0.10
C ALA A 215 13.20 -3.08 -0.79
N ILE A 216 13.97 -2.25 -0.09
CA ILE A 216 15.24 -1.69 -0.60
C ILE A 216 16.30 -2.77 -0.76
N ALA A 217 16.41 -3.72 0.17
CA ALA A 217 17.34 -4.84 0.01
C ALA A 217 17.00 -5.68 -1.25
N GLY A 218 15.71 -5.94 -1.48
CA GLY A 218 15.23 -6.59 -2.70
C GLY A 218 15.52 -5.76 -3.95
N LEU A 219 15.40 -4.43 -3.89
CA LEU A 219 15.72 -3.56 -5.02
C LEU A 219 17.22 -3.55 -5.33
N ARG A 220 18.07 -3.49 -4.31
CA ARG A 220 19.53 -3.56 -4.44
C ARG A 220 20.00 -4.87 -5.04
N THR A 221 19.31 -5.97 -4.74
CA THR A 221 19.60 -7.28 -5.31
C THR A 221 19.31 -7.32 -6.81
N ARG A 222 18.23 -6.66 -7.26
CA ARG A 222 17.81 -6.65 -8.67
C ARG A 222 18.52 -5.58 -9.51
N HIS A 223 18.77 -4.41 -8.93
CA HIS A 223 19.38 -3.25 -9.58
C HIS A 223 20.55 -2.71 -8.77
N PRO A 224 21.66 -3.47 -8.62
CA PRO A 224 22.82 -3.02 -7.87
C PRO A 224 23.42 -1.73 -8.42
N GLU A 225 23.29 -1.48 -9.73
CA GLU A 225 23.75 -0.27 -10.42
C GLU A 225 23.09 1.01 -9.90
N TRP A 226 21.86 0.95 -9.39
CA TRP A 226 21.16 2.12 -8.82
C TRP A 226 21.72 2.57 -7.47
N PHE A 227 22.49 1.71 -6.79
CA PHE A 227 23.08 1.98 -5.49
C PHE A 227 24.58 2.27 -5.58
N ARG A 228 25.15 2.16 -6.79
CA ARG A 228 26.52 2.60 -7.09
C ARG A 228 26.48 4.09 -7.41
N MET A 229 26.23 4.90 -6.38
CA MET A 229 26.60 6.31 -6.49
C MET A 229 28.11 6.37 -6.31
N GLU A 230 28.83 6.40 -7.43
CA GLU A 230 30.26 6.72 -7.41
C GLU A 230 30.48 8.14 -6.86
N PRO A 231 31.57 8.35 -6.11
CA PRO A 231 31.93 9.65 -5.53
C PRO A 231 32.22 10.73 -6.56
#